data_AF-A0A3C0VI88-F1
#
_entry.id   AF-A0A3C0VI88-F1
#
_cell.length_a   1.000
_cell.length_b   1.000
_cell.length_c   1.000
_cell.angle_alpha   90.00
_cell.angle_beta   90.00
_cell.angle_gamma   90.00
#
_symmetry.space_group_name_H-M   'P 1'
#
loop_
_entity.id
_entity.type
_entity.pdbx_description
1 polymer ?
#
loop_
_entity_poly.entity_id
_entity_poly.type
_entity_poly.pdbx_seq_one_letter_code
_entity_poly.pdbx_strand_id
1 'polypeptide(L)'
;MLVVMTVATSAIRGVPRFLESCRKFGIAPIVLGRGQPWRGFGLKLGLVRDELARRRRRDAIMLFADACDSLVVRPPDVILAAYRAFRSPLVFSAERWCSPDPWKAFLYPSPRERYRFLNAGGYMGDMETIYGFLKTLPCKDPFWVDDQRWWTDRYLEHRDVIRLDIRCRIFQALHGTGRDVVFRKGFYNASTRTRPSVLHGNGGVDMRRVLAWSARLPGACQGPRASTSMPAIWGSSATRPKAMSSAPSSTRSM
;
A
#
# COMPACT_ATOMS: atom_id res chain seq x y z
N MET A 1 5.02 -18.42 2.60
CA MET A 1 3.78 -17.83 3.20
C MET A 1 3.63 -16.37 2.73
N LEU A 2 2.40 -15.83 2.61
CA LEU A 2 2.17 -14.41 2.34
C LEU A 2 1.91 -13.66 3.65
N VAL A 3 2.60 -12.55 3.87
CA VAL A 3 2.34 -11.61 4.98
C VAL A 3 2.00 -10.25 4.39
N VAL A 4 0.80 -9.75 4.66
CA VAL A 4 0.39 -8.42 4.21
C VAL A 4 0.64 -7.41 5.32
N MET A 5 1.35 -6.32 5.00
CA MET A 5 1.61 -5.21 5.90
C MET A 5 1.06 -3.92 5.30
N THR A 6 0.61 -3.03 6.17
CA THR A 6 0.24 -1.65 5.82
C THR A 6 0.58 -0.73 6.99
N VAL A 7 0.68 0.56 6.71
CA VAL A 7 0.74 1.62 7.73
C VAL A 7 -0.60 2.35 7.77
N ALA A 8 -1.18 2.49 8.95
CA ALA A 8 -2.36 3.30 9.19
C ALA A 8 -2.35 3.81 10.63
N THR A 9 -2.22 5.12 10.79
CA THR A 9 -2.17 5.80 12.09
C THR A 9 -3.55 5.95 12.74
N SER A 10 -4.59 6.10 11.92
CA SER A 10 -5.99 6.16 12.34
C SER A 10 -6.90 5.38 11.39
N ALA A 11 -8.14 5.10 11.83
CA ALA A 11 -9.13 4.31 11.09
C ALA A 11 -9.82 5.06 9.93
N ILE A 12 -9.18 6.06 9.32
CA ILE A 12 -9.84 7.03 8.43
C ILE A 12 -9.77 6.65 6.94
N ARG A 13 -10.54 7.39 6.12
CA ARG A 13 -10.58 7.42 4.64
C ARG A 13 -10.99 6.12 3.94
N GLY A 14 -10.18 5.07 4.07
CA GLY A 14 -10.35 3.80 3.34
C GLY A 14 -9.74 2.59 4.01
N VAL A 15 -9.07 2.75 5.16
CA VAL A 15 -8.45 1.65 5.91
C VAL A 15 -9.45 0.51 6.21
N PRO A 16 -10.69 0.77 6.67
CA PRO A 16 -11.66 -0.31 6.88
C PRO A 16 -11.96 -1.12 5.61
N ARG A 17 -11.99 -0.46 4.43
CA ARG A 17 -12.26 -1.10 3.14
C ARG A 17 -11.08 -1.95 2.69
N PHE A 18 -9.85 -1.48 2.91
CA PHE A 18 -8.64 -2.29 2.67
C PHE A 18 -8.66 -3.57 3.51
N LEU A 19 -8.91 -3.45 4.82
CA LEU A 19 -8.99 -4.58 5.74
C LEU A 19 -10.12 -5.54 5.38
N GLU A 20 -11.29 -5.03 5.02
CA GLU A 20 -12.41 -5.84 4.54
C GLU A 20 -12.05 -6.60 3.25
N SER A 21 -11.41 -5.93 2.30
CA SER A 21 -10.97 -6.54 1.04
C SER A 21 -9.97 -7.68 1.27
N CYS A 22 -9.06 -7.53 2.23
CA CYS A 22 -8.15 -8.60 2.66
C CYS A 22 -8.91 -9.77 3.29
N ARG A 23 -9.85 -9.46 4.21
CA ARG A 23 -10.64 -10.46 4.93
C ARG A 23 -11.46 -11.34 3.99
N LYS A 24 -11.96 -10.81 2.87
CA LYS A 24 -12.66 -11.61 1.84
C LYS A 24 -11.81 -12.77 1.32
N PHE A 25 -10.49 -12.69 1.41
CA PHE A 25 -9.56 -13.73 0.96
C PHE A 25 -8.82 -14.42 2.11
N GLY A 26 -9.32 -14.30 3.35
CA GLY A 26 -8.68 -14.91 4.52
C GLY A 26 -7.34 -14.25 4.90
N ILE A 27 -7.07 -13.04 4.43
CA ILE A 27 -5.85 -12.29 4.75
C ILE A 27 -6.12 -11.42 5.98
N ALA A 28 -5.27 -11.52 6.99
CA ALA A 28 -5.23 -10.63 8.15
C ALA A 28 -3.99 -9.73 8.09
N PRO A 29 -4.11 -8.46 7.62
CA PRO A 29 -2.96 -7.57 7.50
C PRO A 29 -2.41 -7.14 8.85
N ILE A 30 -1.08 -7.03 8.94
CA ILE A 30 -0.41 -6.33 10.04
C ILE A 30 -0.51 -4.83 9.76
N VAL A 31 -1.15 -4.12 10.68
CA VAL A 31 -1.37 -2.66 10.57
C VAL A 31 -0.45 -1.94 11.54
N LEU A 32 0.53 -1.22 10.98
CA LEU A 32 1.55 -0.51 11.74
C LEU A 32 1.13 0.94 12.01
N GLY A 33 1.62 1.51 13.12
CA GLY A 33 1.45 2.92 13.47
C GLY A 33 0.11 3.28 14.13
N ARG A 34 -0.75 2.31 14.44
CA ARG A 34 -2.07 2.56 15.07
C ARG A 34 -1.95 3.44 16.32
N GLY A 35 -2.77 4.49 16.39
CA GLY A 35 -2.82 5.41 17.53
C GLY A 35 -1.67 6.41 17.61
N GLN A 36 -0.73 6.38 16.65
CA GLN A 36 0.37 7.35 16.59
C GLN A 36 0.02 8.52 15.67
N PRO A 37 0.53 9.74 15.89
CA PRO A 37 0.36 10.84 14.95
C PRO A 37 0.99 10.54 13.58
N TRP A 38 0.35 10.98 12.50
CA TRP A 38 0.97 10.94 11.17
C TRP A 38 2.07 12.01 11.09
N ARG A 39 3.29 11.59 10.74
CA ARG A 39 4.47 12.48 10.67
C ARG A 39 5.08 12.60 9.27
N GLY A 40 4.37 12.14 8.23
CA GLY A 40 4.86 12.14 6.85
C GLY A 40 5.22 10.75 6.34
N PHE A 41 5.50 10.64 5.04
CA PHE A 41 5.62 9.35 4.37
C PHE A 41 6.83 8.53 4.83
N GLY A 42 7.91 9.15 5.29
CA GLY A 42 9.05 8.44 5.86
C GLY A 42 8.72 7.65 7.14
N LEU A 43 7.67 8.02 7.89
CA LEU A 43 7.14 7.21 9.00
C LEU A 43 6.84 5.78 8.54
N LYS A 44 6.33 5.62 7.31
CA LYS A 44 6.02 4.32 6.72
C LYS A 44 7.27 3.44 6.63
N LEU A 45 8.37 4.01 6.13
CA LEU A 45 9.64 3.31 6.00
C LEU A 45 10.18 2.86 7.36
N GLY A 46 10.18 3.76 8.35
CA GLY A 46 10.66 3.46 9.71
C GLY A 46 9.83 2.38 10.41
N LEU A 47 8.50 2.45 10.32
CA LEU A 47 7.63 1.44 10.92
C LEU A 47 7.81 0.06 10.30
N VAL A 48 7.93 -0.02 8.97
CA VAL A 48 8.18 -1.29 8.29
C VAL A 48 9.56 -1.84 8.65
N ARG A 49 10.60 -0.99 8.68
CA ARG A 49 11.95 -1.37 9.12
C ARG A 49 11.91 -2.03 10.49
N ASP A 50 11.28 -1.36 11.45
CA ASP A 50 11.24 -1.79 12.84
C ASP A 50 10.43 -3.08 13.01
N GLU A 51 9.38 -3.26 12.22
CA GLU A 51 8.62 -4.51 12.23
C GLU A 51 9.41 -5.68 11.65
N LEU A 52 10.09 -5.46 10.51
CA LEU A 52 10.93 -6.48 9.91
C LEU A 52 12.13 -6.85 10.79
N ALA A 53 12.67 -5.89 11.56
CA ALA A 53 13.72 -6.16 12.53
C ALA A 53 13.30 -7.22 13.58
N ARG A 54 12.01 -7.26 13.94
CA ARG A 54 11.46 -8.17 14.95
C ARG A 54 10.90 -9.46 14.37
N ARG A 55 10.37 -9.43 13.14
CA ARG A 55 9.54 -10.52 12.57
C ARG A 55 10.08 -11.14 11.30
N ARG A 56 11.28 -10.78 10.85
CA ARG A 56 11.88 -11.36 9.64
C ARG A 56 11.89 -12.88 9.68
N ARG A 57 11.46 -13.47 8.57
CA ARG A 57 11.41 -14.92 8.35
C ARG A 57 11.85 -15.22 6.93
N ARG A 58 12.74 -16.20 6.77
CA ARG A 58 13.29 -16.58 5.46
C ARG A 58 12.26 -17.19 4.51
N ASP A 59 11.16 -17.75 5.03
CA ASP A 59 10.12 -18.47 4.27
C ASP A 59 8.86 -17.63 3.95
N ALA A 60 8.86 -16.36 4.35
CA ALA A 60 7.73 -15.46 4.19
C ALA A 60 8.01 -14.39 3.12
N ILE A 61 7.05 -14.19 2.23
CA ILE A 61 7.03 -13.07 1.29
C ILE A 61 6.10 -12.01 1.87
N MET A 62 6.62 -10.80 2.02
CA MET A 62 5.89 -9.64 2.50
C MET A 62 5.30 -8.89 1.31
N LEU A 63 4.02 -8.56 1.39
CA LEU A 63 3.36 -7.59 0.52
C LEU A 63 3.05 -6.36 1.36
N PHE A 64 3.55 -5.23 0.93
CA PHE A 64 3.17 -3.93 1.44
C PHE A 64 2.14 -3.28 0.50
N ALA A 65 1.12 -2.63 1.06
CA ALA A 65 0.21 -1.77 0.32
C ALA A 65 -0.29 -0.61 1.19
N ASP A 66 -0.50 0.57 0.59
CA ASP A 66 -1.12 1.71 1.28
C ASP A 66 -2.62 1.44 1.55
N ALA A 67 -3.02 1.38 2.82
CA ALA A 67 -4.41 1.02 3.17
C ALA A 67 -5.46 2.12 2.94
N CYS A 68 -5.06 3.39 2.80
CA CYS A 68 -6.03 4.49 2.71
C CYS A 68 -6.84 4.48 1.41
N ASP A 69 -6.24 4.00 0.32
CA ASP A 69 -6.77 4.06 -1.04
C ASP A 69 -6.42 2.82 -1.87
N SER A 70 -6.02 1.71 -1.23
CA SER A 70 -5.84 0.43 -1.91
C SER A 70 -6.86 -0.64 -1.52
N LEU A 71 -6.98 -1.67 -2.36
CA LEU A 71 -7.78 -2.87 -2.12
C LEU A 71 -7.04 -4.11 -2.61
N VAL A 72 -7.14 -5.20 -1.85
CA VAL A 72 -6.75 -6.54 -2.29
C VAL A 72 -7.96 -7.22 -2.90
N VAL A 73 -7.83 -7.70 -4.14
CA VAL A 73 -8.95 -8.18 -4.95
C VAL A 73 -8.76 -9.60 -5.50
N ARG A 74 -7.75 -10.32 -4.99
CA ARG A 74 -7.39 -11.69 -5.34
C ARG A 74 -6.90 -12.48 -4.12
N PRO A 75 -7.02 -13.81 -4.14
CA PRO A 75 -6.53 -14.65 -3.05
C PRO A 75 -5.00 -14.74 -2.99
N PRO A 76 -4.42 -15.14 -1.83
CA PRO A 76 -2.98 -15.19 -1.60
C PRO A 76 -2.18 -16.03 -2.59
N ASP A 77 -2.73 -17.16 -3.04
CA ASP A 77 -2.08 -18.09 -3.99
C ASP A 77 -1.87 -17.42 -5.35
N VAL A 78 -2.86 -16.66 -5.84
CA VAL A 78 -2.77 -15.89 -7.08
C VAL A 78 -1.73 -14.78 -6.97
N ILE A 79 -1.71 -14.06 -5.83
CA ILE A 79 -0.73 -13.00 -5.55
C ILE A 79 0.69 -13.58 -5.53
N LEU A 80 0.90 -14.66 -4.79
CA LEU A 80 2.20 -15.33 -4.66
C LEU A 80 2.68 -15.91 -6.00
N ALA A 81 1.78 -16.51 -6.78
CA ALA A 81 2.11 -17.03 -8.11
C ALA A 81 2.57 -15.91 -9.05
N ALA A 82 1.85 -14.78 -9.06
CA ALA A 82 2.23 -13.62 -9.85
C ALA A 82 3.59 -13.04 -9.44
N TYR A 83 3.87 -12.93 -8.13
CA TYR A 83 5.17 -12.50 -7.62
C TYR A 83 6.31 -13.45 -8.01
N ARG A 84 6.14 -14.76 -7.81
CA ARG A 84 7.18 -15.75 -8.15
C ARG A 84 7.54 -15.73 -9.64
N ALA A 85 6.59 -15.40 -10.51
CA ALA A 85 6.85 -15.25 -11.94
C ALA A 85 7.83 -14.10 -12.29
N PHE A 86 8.04 -13.13 -11.39
CA PHE A 86 9.06 -12.09 -11.60
C PHE A 86 10.49 -12.60 -11.43
N ARG A 87 10.71 -13.70 -10.69
CA ARG A 87 12.05 -14.21 -10.36
C ARG A 87 12.97 -13.08 -9.85
N SER A 88 12.44 -12.27 -8.93
CA SER A 88 13.10 -11.09 -8.37
C SER A 88 12.94 -11.10 -6.86
N PRO A 89 13.98 -10.75 -6.07
CA PRO A 89 13.86 -10.62 -4.62
C PRO A 89 12.79 -9.60 -4.21
N LEU A 90 12.73 -8.46 -4.92
CA LEU A 90 11.80 -7.37 -4.63
C LEU A 90 11.12 -6.87 -5.90
N VAL A 91 9.79 -6.69 -5.84
CA VAL A 91 8.95 -6.20 -6.93
C VAL A 91 8.12 -5.02 -6.45
N PHE A 92 8.25 -3.87 -7.10
CA PHE A 92 7.42 -2.70 -6.86
C PHE A 92 6.27 -2.59 -7.84
N SER A 93 5.18 -1.99 -7.39
CA SER A 93 4.16 -1.41 -8.26
C SER A 93 4.80 -0.44 -9.25
N ALA A 94 4.24 -0.37 -10.45
CA ALA A 94 4.64 0.58 -11.48
C ALA A 94 3.48 1.54 -11.79
N GLU A 95 3.82 2.79 -12.10
CA GLU A 95 2.89 3.84 -12.47
C GLU A 95 3.31 4.57 -13.75
N ARG A 96 2.43 5.47 -14.21
CA ARG A 96 2.58 6.21 -15.47
C ARG A 96 3.38 7.49 -15.35
N TRP A 97 3.59 8.01 -14.15
CA TRP A 97 4.21 9.31 -13.93
C TRP A 97 5.47 9.16 -13.08
N CYS A 98 6.53 9.86 -13.46
CA CYS A 98 7.74 9.93 -12.65
C CYS A 98 7.55 11.01 -11.59
N SER A 99 7.41 10.59 -10.34
CA SER A 99 7.14 11.43 -9.18
C SER A 99 8.03 11.00 -8.00
N PRO A 100 8.43 11.92 -7.10
CA PRO A 100 8.21 13.37 -7.15
C PRO A 100 9.25 14.11 -8.01
N ASP A 101 10.20 13.40 -8.63
CA ASP A 101 11.31 13.96 -9.40
C ASP A 101 11.16 13.63 -10.90
N PRO A 102 10.47 14.44 -11.72
CA PRO A 102 10.19 14.10 -13.12
C PRO A 102 11.44 13.88 -13.98
N TRP A 103 12.55 14.58 -13.67
CA TRP A 103 13.81 14.45 -14.38
C TRP A 103 14.41 13.03 -14.29
N LYS A 104 14.09 12.25 -13.24
CA LYS A 104 14.55 10.86 -13.12
C LYS A 104 13.96 9.96 -14.21
N ALA A 105 12.92 10.40 -14.93
CA ALA A 105 12.33 9.64 -16.01
C ALA A 105 13.33 9.23 -17.11
N PHE A 106 14.37 10.04 -17.33
CA PHE A 106 15.46 9.74 -18.27
C PHE A 106 16.35 8.57 -17.81
N LEU A 107 16.38 8.28 -16.51
CA LEU A 107 17.18 7.21 -15.92
C LEU A 107 16.47 5.85 -15.98
N TYR A 108 15.13 5.83 -16.03
CA TYR A 108 14.36 4.59 -16.05
C TYR A 108 14.55 3.83 -17.38
N PRO A 109 14.63 2.49 -17.35
CA PRO A 109 14.61 1.71 -18.58
C PRO A 109 13.23 1.80 -19.27
N SER A 110 13.13 1.21 -20.46
CA SER A 110 11.85 0.95 -21.14
C SER A 110 11.02 2.20 -21.49
N PRO A 111 11.53 3.14 -22.31
CA PRO A 111 10.85 4.40 -22.62
C PRO A 111 9.50 4.29 -23.31
N ARG A 112 9.19 3.12 -23.87
CA ARG A 112 7.93 2.85 -24.59
C ARG A 112 6.84 2.25 -23.70
N GLU A 113 7.18 1.80 -22.49
CA GLU A 113 6.22 1.18 -21.58
C GLU A 113 5.41 2.24 -20.82
N ARG A 114 4.09 2.02 -20.73
CA ARG A 114 3.17 2.98 -20.10
C ARG A 114 3.36 3.05 -18.59
N TYR A 115 3.53 1.89 -17.94
CA TYR A 115 3.77 1.77 -16.51
C TYR A 115 5.26 1.49 -16.34
N ARG A 116 6.09 2.52 -16.23
CA ARG A 116 7.55 2.35 -16.20
C ARG A 116 8.24 3.01 -15.02
N PHE A 117 7.51 3.76 -14.21
CA PHE A 117 8.05 4.44 -13.03
C PHE A 117 7.65 3.71 -11.76
N LEU A 118 8.51 3.69 -10.75
CA LEU A 118 8.21 3.05 -9.47
C LEU A 118 7.00 3.70 -8.80
N ASN A 119 6.21 2.93 -8.06
CA ASN A 119 5.19 3.44 -7.13
C ASN A 119 5.39 2.78 -5.75
N ALA A 120 5.69 3.57 -4.72
CA ALA A 120 5.99 3.10 -3.36
C ALA A 120 4.75 2.74 -2.53
N GLY A 121 3.54 2.90 -3.09
CA GLY A 121 2.29 2.52 -2.43
C GLY A 121 1.99 1.02 -2.50
N GLY A 122 2.78 0.24 -3.24
CA GLY A 122 2.67 -1.22 -3.24
C GLY A 122 3.98 -1.88 -3.66
N TYR A 123 4.43 -2.87 -2.88
CA TYR A 123 5.59 -3.69 -3.22
C TYR A 123 5.52 -5.05 -2.55
N MET A 124 6.26 -6.02 -3.06
CA MET A 124 6.29 -7.38 -2.55
C MET A 124 7.69 -7.97 -2.68
N GLY A 125 8.16 -8.65 -1.64
CA GLY A 125 9.50 -9.24 -1.63
C GLY A 125 9.76 -10.11 -0.42
N ASP A 126 10.91 -10.79 -0.41
CA ASP A 126 11.37 -11.47 0.79
C ASP A 126 11.69 -10.43 1.88
N MET A 127 11.42 -10.79 3.13
CA MET A 127 11.53 -9.87 4.26
C MET A 127 12.96 -9.41 4.53
N GLU A 128 13.96 -10.26 4.25
CA GLU A 128 15.37 -9.94 4.46
C GLU A 128 15.87 -8.88 3.48
N THR A 129 15.53 -9.01 2.19
CA THR A 129 15.86 -8.01 1.17
C THR A 129 15.24 -6.67 1.49
N ILE A 130 13.95 -6.63 1.84
CA ILE A 130 13.27 -5.37 2.18
C ILE A 130 13.92 -4.73 3.41
N TYR A 131 14.20 -5.52 4.45
CA TYR A 131 14.90 -5.03 5.65
C TYR A 131 16.32 -4.54 5.33
N GLY A 132 17.03 -5.25 4.44
CA GLY A 132 18.38 -4.92 3.99
C GLY A 132 18.48 -3.54 3.35
N PHE A 133 17.45 -3.11 2.62
CA PHE A 133 17.33 -1.72 2.16
C PHE A 133 16.93 -0.80 3.31
N LEU A 134 15.88 -1.12 4.07
CA LEU A 134 15.33 -0.20 5.06
C LEU A 134 16.28 0.06 6.25
N LYS A 135 17.25 -0.82 6.54
CA LYS A 135 18.28 -0.57 7.56
C LYS A 135 19.27 0.53 7.15
N THR A 136 19.32 0.92 5.87
CA THR A 136 20.18 2.01 5.38
C THR A 136 19.48 3.37 5.39
N LEU A 137 18.31 3.47 6.00
CA LEU A 137 17.65 4.76 6.23
C LEU A 137 18.60 5.69 7.00
N PRO A 138 18.62 7.00 6.67
CA PRO A 138 19.63 7.94 7.18
C PRO A 138 19.52 8.18 8.69
N CYS A 139 18.39 7.85 9.30
CA CYS A 139 18.16 7.99 10.73
C CYS A 139 17.06 7.03 11.23
N LYS A 140 16.90 6.97 12.55
CA LYS A 140 15.83 6.19 13.20
C LYS A 140 14.44 6.69 12.79
N ASP A 141 14.28 8.01 12.67
CA ASP A 141 13.02 8.72 12.54
C ASP A 141 12.98 9.57 11.24
N PRO A 142 12.83 8.93 10.06
CA PRO A 142 13.09 9.56 8.76
C PRO A 142 11.89 10.37 8.24
N PHE A 143 11.22 11.16 9.07
CA PHE A 143 9.94 11.79 8.74
C PHE A 143 9.96 12.73 7.53
N TRP A 144 11.12 13.36 7.25
CA TRP A 144 11.35 14.23 6.09
C TRP A 144 11.63 13.46 4.80
N VAL A 145 11.83 12.14 4.87
CA VAL A 145 12.10 11.30 3.71
C VAL A 145 10.78 11.07 2.98
N ASP A 146 10.75 11.46 1.71
CA ASP A 146 9.72 11.04 0.77
C ASP A 146 9.99 9.58 0.38
N ASP A 147 9.03 8.70 0.67
CA ASP A 147 9.17 7.26 0.50
C ASP A 147 9.25 6.85 -0.98
N GLN A 148 8.49 7.53 -1.82
CA GLN A 148 8.48 7.37 -3.27
C GLN A 148 9.85 7.72 -3.87
N ARG A 149 10.44 8.86 -3.48
CA ARG A 149 11.80 9.27 -3.87
C ARG A 149 12.84 8.27 -3.37
N TRP A 150 12.78 7.90 -2.09
CA TRP A 150 13.77 7.00 -1.50
C TRP A 150 13.81 5.64 -2.18
N TRP A 151 12.64 5.03 -2.44
CA TRP A 151 12.56 3.78 -3.18
C TRP A 151 12.92 3.92 -4.65
N THR A 152 12.59 5.05 -5.28
CA THR A 152 13.05 5.35 -6.65
C THR A 152 14.57 5.32 -6.74
N ASP A 153 15.27 5.94 -5.79
CA ASP A 153 16.74 5.97 -5.78
C ASP A 153 17.32 4.56 -5.63
N ARG A 154 16.78 3.76 -4.69
CA ARG A 154 17.19 2.36 -4.52
C ARG A 154 16.92 1.52 -5.76
N TYR A 155 15.79 1.70 -6.43
CA TYR A 155 15.50 1.00 -7.68
C TYR A 155 16.52 1.36 -8.77
N LEU A 156 16.82 2.65 -8.94
CA LEU A 156 17.74 3.09 -9.98
C LEU A 156 19.17 2.59 -9.75
N GLU A 157 19.59 2.47 -8.48
CA GLU A 157 20.88 1.93 -8.04
C GLU A 157 20.96 0.38 -8.08
N HIS A 158 19.86 -0.32 -7.79
CA HIS A 158 19.82 -1.78 -7.58
C HIS A 158 18.80 -2.49 -8.48
N ARG A 159 18.88 -2.27 -9.80
CA ARG A 159 17.94 -2.84 -10.80
C ARG A 159 18.05 -4.35 -10.97
N ASP A 160 19.15 -4.94 -10.49
CA ASP A 160 19.38 -6.38 -10.42
C ASP A 160 18.55 -7.04 -9.31
N VAL A 161 18.25 -6.30 -8.24
CA VAL A 161 17.47 -6.78 -7.09
C VAL A 161 16.00 -6.37 -7.18
N ILE A 162 15.73 -5.16 -7.67
CA ILE A 162 14.40 -4.55 -7.68
C ILE A 162 13.82 -4.55 -9.10
N ARG A 163 12.66 -5.22 -9.28
CA ARG A 163 11.87 -5.13 -10.51
C ARG A 163 10.64 -4.26 -10.34
N LEU A 164 10.18 -3.69 -11.45
CA LEU A 164 8.89 -3.00 -11.52
C LEU A 164 7.86 -3.91 -12.20
N ASP A 165 6.64 -3.91 -11.67
CA ASP A 165 5.48 -4.56 -12.27
C ASP A 165 4.93 -3.75 -13.46
N ILE A 166 5.77 -3.57 -14.50
CA ILE A 166 5.45 -2.75 -15.68
C ILE A 166 4.26 -3.28 -16.51
N ARG A 167 3.84 -4.54 -16.24
CA ARG A 167 2.70 -5.19 -16.89
C ARG A 167 1.49 -5.28 -15.97
N CYS A 168 1.51 -4.66 -14.78
CA CYS A 168 0.39 -4.67 -13.83
C CYS A 168 -0.15 -6.08 -13.53
N ARG A 169 0.74 -7.05 -13.28
CA ARG A 169 0.38 -8.45 -12.95
C ARG A 169 -0.10 -8.59 -11.51
N ILE A 170 0.48 -7.84 -10.60
CA ILE A 170 0.17 -7.81 -9.17
C ILE A 170 -0.51 -6.49 -8.82
N PHE A 171 0.09 -5.37 -9.20
CA PHE A 171 -0.33 -4.03 -8.77
C PHE A 171 -0.91 -3.23 -9.91
N GLN A 172 -1.86 -2.37 -9.58
CA GLN A 172 -2.40 -1.37 -10.48
C GLN A 172 -2.52 -0.02 -9.77
N ALA A 173 -1.57 0.87 -10.05
CA ALA A 173 -1.75 2.30 -9.83
C ALA A 173 -2.79 2.83 -10.81
N LEU A 174 -3.83 3.48 -10.30
CA LEU A 174 -4.98 3.93 -11.09
C LEU A 174 -4.81 5.33 -11.67
N HIS A 175 -3.89 6.14 -11.12
CA HIS A 175 -3.66 7.50 -11.60
C HIS A 175 -3.26 7.52 -13.08
N GLY A 176 -3.95 8.34 -13.86
CA GLY A 176 -3.68 8.49 -15.29
C GLY A 176 -3.99 7.25 -16.14
N THR A 177 -4.61 6.19 -15.63
CA THR A 177 -4.88 4.96 -16.42
C THR A 177 -5.83 5.18 -17.61
N GLY A 178 -6.79 6.11 -17.47
CA GLY A 178 -7.73 6.44 -18.54
C GLY A 178 -8.51 5.21 -19.03
N ARG A 179 -8.38 4.89 -20.32
CA ARG A 179 -9.07 3.75 -20.96
C ARG A 179 -8.34 2.41 -20.82
N ASP A 180 -7.17 2.38 -20.18
CA ASP A 180 -6.42 1.14 -19.97
C ASP A 180 -7.22 0.16 -19.09
N VAL A 181 -8.05 0.66 -18.17
CA VAL A 181 -8.81 -0.15 -17.21
C VAL A 181 -10.28 -0.27 -17.63
N VAL A 182 -10.79 -1.49 -17.64
CA VAL A 182 -12.18 -1.80 -17.99
C VAL A 182 -12.81 -2.76 -16.99
N PHE A 183 -14.15 -2.74 -16.89
CA PHE A 183 -14.94 -3.52 -15.94
C PHE A 183 -15.92 -4.50 -16.63
N ARG A 184 -15.59 -5.04 -17.81
CA ARG A 184 -16.52 -5.90 -18.59
C ARG A 184 -16.83 -7.23 -17.89
N LYS A 185 -15.79 -7.99 -17.51
CA LYS A 185 -15.87 -9.25 -16.76
C LYS A 185 -15.07 -9.12 -15.47
N GLY A 186 -15.39 -8.07 -14.71
CA GLY A 186 -14.60 -7.56 -13.60
C GLY A 186 -13.39 -6.74 -14.02
N PHE A 187 -12.58 -6.30 -13.04
CA PHE A 187 -11.43 -5.44 -13.26
C PHE A 187 -10.40 -6.10 -14.19
N TYR A 188 -9.98 -5.37 -15.22
CA TYR A 188 -9.01 -5.82 -16.22
C TYR A 188 -8.24 -4.61 -16.78
N ASN A 189 -6.93 -4.74 -16.89
CA ASN A 189 -6.10 -3.80 -17.62
C ASN A 189 -5.97 -4.30 -19.09
N ALA A 190 -6.66 -3.63 -20.00
CA ALA A 190 -6.67 -3.95 -21.43
C ALA A 190 -5.36 -3.62 -22.14
N SER A 191 -4.59 -2.67 -21.60
CA SER A 191 -3.31 -2.24 -22.16
C SER A 191 -2.21 -3.28 -21.92
N THR A 192 -2.14 -3.83 -20.71
CA THR A 192 -1.17 -4.88 -20.35
C THR A 192 -1.72 -6.28 -20.46
N ARG A 193 -3.03 -6.41 -20.70
CA ARG A 193 -3.78 -7.67 -20.77
C ARG A 193 -3.73 -8.50 -19.48
N THR A 194 -3.80 -7.85 -18.32
CA THR A 194 -3.67 -8.49 -17.01
C THR A 194 -4.87 -8.25 -16.09
N ARG A 195 -4.93 -9.05 -15.02
CA ARG A 195 -5.89 -8.91 -13.92
C ARG A 195 -5.11 -8.72 -12.62
N PRO A 196 -4.79 -7.46 -12.26
CA PRO A 196 -4.05 -7.13 -11.05
C PRO A 196 -4.75 -7.66 -9.79
N SER A 197 -3.94 -7.86 -8.74
CA SER A 197 -4.38 -8.37 -7.44
C SER A 197 -4.53 -7.28 -6.38
N VAL A 198 -3.83 -6.16 -6.54
CA VAL A 198 -3.90 -4.98 -5.67
C VAL A 198 -4.21 -3.76 -6.54
N LEU A 199 -5.27 -3.03 -6.19
CA LEU A 199 -5.68 -1.81 -6.88
C LEU A 199 -5.41 -0.62 -5.97
N HIS A 200 -4.65 0.36 -6.46
CA HIS A 200 -4.23 1.53 -5.70
C HIS A 200 -4.76 2.81 -6.34
N GLY A 201 -5.64 3.50 -5.64
CA GLY A 201 -6.25 4.79 -6.02
C GLY A 201 -5.31 5.99 -5.89
N ASN A 202 -4.03 5.81 -6.22
CA ASN A 202 -2.99 6.83 -6.06
C ASN A 202 -3.36 8.15 -6.77
N GLY A 203 -2.77 9.26 -6.30
CA GLY A 203 -2.99 10.57 -6.93
C GLY A 203 -4.43 11.08 -6.85
N GLY A 204 -5.20 10.65 -5.84
CA GLY A 204 -6.57 11.13 -5.58
C GLY A 204 -7.62 10.60 -6.55
N VAL A 205 -7.41 9.43 -7.15
CA VAL A 205 -8.38 8.82 -8.06
C VAL A 205 -9.69 8.49 -7.33
N ASP A 206 -10.81 8.77 -7.99
CA ASP A 206 -12.13 8.37 -7.50
C ASP A 206 -12.30 6.84 -7.53
N MET A 207 -12.36 6.24 -6.35
CA MET A 207 -12.47 4.80 -6.15
C MET A 207 -13.91 4.26 -6.19
N ARG A 208 -14.95 5.09 -6.38
CA ARG A 208 -16.37 4.67 -6.32
C ARG A 208 -16.67 3.46 -7.21
N ARG A 209 -16.21 3.49 -8.47
CA ARG A 209 -16.43 2.38 -9.41
C ARG A 209 -15.68 1.10 -9.02
N VAL A 210 -14.46 1.25 -8.52
CA VAL A 210 -13.64 0.13 -8.03
C VAL A 210 -14.31 -0.52 -6.83
N LEU A 211 -14.78 0.30 -5.88
CA LEU A 211 -15.47 -0.15 -4.67
C LEU A 211 -16.79 -0.84 -4.98
N ALA A 212 -17.62 -0.27 -5.86
CA ALA A 212 -18.86 -0.90 -6.30
C ALA A 212 -18.62 -2.26 -6.99
N TRP A 213 -17.50 -2.40 -7.72
CA TRP A 213 -17.10 -3.68 -8.28
C TRP A 213 -16.57 -4.66 -7.22
N SER A 214 -15.64 -4.25 -6.36
CA SER A 214 -15.00 -5.14 -5.38
C SER A 214 -15.97 -5.63 -4.30
N ALA A 215 -17.06 -4.89 -4.04
CA ALA A 215 -18.16 -5.33 -3.19
C ALA A 215 -18.77 -6.66 -3.65
N ARG A 216 -18.81 -6.90 -4.97
CA ARG A 216 -19.40 -8.10 -5.61
C ARG A 216 -18.46 -9.30 -5.67
N LEU A 217 -17.19 -9.15 -5.28
CA LEU A 217 -16.27 -10.28 -5.25
C LEU A 217 -16.72 -11.30 -4.20
N PRO A 218 -16.74 -12.61 -4.55
CA PRO A 218 -17.11 -13.64 -3.61
C PRO A 218 -16.12 -13.60 -2.44
N GLY A 219 -16.65 -13.48 -1.22
CA GLY A 219 -15.85 -13.77 -0.03
C GLY A 219 -15.55 -15.25 0.01
N ALA A 220 -14.42 -15.65 0.60
CA ALA A 220 -14.19 -17.03 0.98
C ALA A 220 -15.43 -17.52 1.74
N CYS A 221 -16.00 -18.64 1.28
CA CYS A 221 -17.12 -19.30 1.93
C CYS A 221 -16.85 -19.35 3.44
N GLN A 222 -17.79 -18.85 4.25
CA GLN A 222 -17.76 -19.08 5.69
C GLN A 222 -17.97 -20.59 5.90
N GLY A 223 -16.88 -21.35 5.96
CA GLY A 223 -16.87 -22.65 6.63
C GLY A 223 -17.29 -22.47 8.10
N PRO A 224 -17.74 -23.54 8.78
CA PRO A 224 -18.37 -23.44 10.09
C PRO A 224 -17.50 -22.61 11.03
N ARG A 225 -18.11 -21.61 11.68
CA ARG A 225 -17.45 -20.60 12.50
C ARG A 225 -16.48 -21.27 13.48
N ALA A 226 -15.18 -21.22 13.18
CA ALA A 226 -14.17 -21.40 14.21
C ALA A 226 -14.34 -20.22 15.18
N SER A 227 -14.74 -20.55 16.41
CA SER A 227 -14.87 -19.62 17.52
C SER A 227 -13.50 -19.10 17.92
N THR A 228 -13.01 -18.10 17.20
CA THR A 228 -11.97 -17.22 17.70
C THR A 228 -12.49 -15.81 17.56
N SER A 229 -12.96 -15.27 18.68
CA SER A 229 -13.21 -13.84 18.86
C SER A 229 -11.91 -13.09 18.61
N MET A 230 -11.70 -12.60 17.39
CA MET A 230 -10.65 -11.62 17.14
C MET A 230 -11.07 -10.28 17.77
N PRO A 231 -10.20 -9.61 18.52
CA PRO A 231 -10.54 -8.34 19.18
C PRO A 231 -10.98 -7.30 18.15
N ALA A 232 -11.97 -6.50 18.52
CA ALA A 232 -12.58 -5.46 17.69
C ALA A 232 -11.48 -4.62 17.02
N ILE A 233 -11.48 -4.64 15.69
CA ILE A 233 -10.39 -4.10 14.87
C ILE A 233 -10.21 -2.59 15.09
N TRP A 234 -11.25 -1.90 15.55
CA TRP A 234 -11.23 -0.57 16.15
C TRP A 234 -12.41 -0.47 17.13
N GLY A 235 -12.18 -0.39 18.44
CA GLY A 235 -13.22 -0.13 19.42
C GLY A 235 -13.71 1.32 19.30
N SER A 236 -15.02 1.52 19.26
CA SER A 236 -15.65 2.83 19.25
C SER A 236 -15.47 3.53 20.60
N SER A 237 -14.49 4.42 20.71
CA SER A 237 -14.47 5.46 21.75
C SER A 237 -14.60 6.83 21.09
N ALA A 238 -15.84 7.20 20.76
CA ALA A 238 -16.16 8.57 20.39
C ALA A 238 -16.22 9.41 21.68
N THR A 239 -15.09 9.97 22.11
CA THR A 239 -15.11 11.11 23.02
C THR A 239 -15.40 12.36 22.20
N ARG A 240 -16.62 12.89 22.32
CA ARG A 240 -16.99 14.21 21.77
C ARG A 240 -16.05 15.28 22.36
N PRO A 241 -15.50 16.21 21.57
CA PRO A 241 -14.85 17.38 22.14
C PRO A 241 -15.91 18.26 22.84
N LYS A 242 -15.67 18.60 24.12
CA LYS A 242 -16.46 19.60 24.84
C LYS A 242 -16.29 20.95 24.15
N ALA A 243 -17.42 21.60 23.87
CA ALA A 243 -17.47 23.00 23.43
C ALA A 243 -16.89 23.89 24.55
N MET A 244 -15.90 24.71 24.24
CA MET A 244 -15.53 25.85 25.08
C MET A 244 -16.46 27.01 24.74
N SER A 245 -17.29 27.40 25.70
CA SER A 245 -18.13 28.58 25.67
C SER A 245 -17.29 29.86 25.76
N SER A 246 -17.80 30.89 25.08
CA SER A 246 -17.32 32.26 24.96
C SER A 246 -17.31 33.08 26.27
N ALA A 247 -16.23 33.88 26.43
CA ALA A 247 -16.14 35.27 26.95
C ALA A 247 -16.60 35.56 28.43
N PRO A 248 -16.17 36.66 29.09
CA PRO A 248 -16.12 38.03 28.56
C PRO A 248 -14.87 38.87 28.86
N SER A 249 -14.84 39.98 28.11
CA SER A 249 -14.05 41.19 28.25
C SER A 249 -14.05 41.83 29.65
N SER A 250 -12.92 42.41 30.05
CA SER A 250 -12.91 43.63 30.86
C SER A 250 -11.68 44.51 30.54
N THR A 251 -12.01 45.79 30.39
CA THR A 251 -11.26 47.00 30.04
C THR A 251 -10.21 47.50 31.05
N ARG A 252 -9.25 48.28 30.52
CA ARG A 252 -8.50 49.43 31.12
C ARG A 252 -7.49 49.08 32.24
N SER A 253 -6.33 49.71 32.40
CA SER A 253 -5.80 51.01 31.94
C SER A 253 -4.31 51.12 32.35
N MET A 254 -3.45 51.59 31.44
CA MET A 254 -2.45 52.68 31.56
C MET A 254 -1.60 52.70 30.29
#